data_AF-A0A958CZD5-F1
#
_entry.id   AF-A0A958CZD5-F1
#
_cell.length_a   1.000
_cell.length_b   1.000
_cell.length_c   1.000
_cell.angle_alpha   90.00
_cell.angle_beta   90.00
_cell.angle_gamma   90.00
#
_symmetry.space_group_name_H-M   'P 1'
#
loop_
_entity.id
_entity.type
_entity.pdbx_description
1 polymer ?
#
loop_
_entity_poly.entity_id
_entity_poly.type
_entity_poly.pdbx_seq_one_letter_code
_entity_poly.pdbx_strand_id
1 'polypeptide(L)'
;MHKRWPTFIALPIMVAGVLLLALTVSAAAANDQASPGAIQALPVVDDFEDGLPAGWFQYGDYGSGTAIATNVVPTDTVPGSTADNHVLEIDYTSAGWGAGTGRNLGGEDWSSYDGMAFWFQGLDSGATFRVVLSDNLNPNLPGDTAERFAYEFVDDSSGWRHINIPWGAL
;
A
#
# COMPACT_ATOMS: atom_id res chain seq x y z
N MET A 1 44.71 -27.47 -16.05
CA MET A 1 43.75 -26.54 -16.71
C MET A 1 42.44 -26.57 -15.93
N HIS A 2 42.18 -25.59 -15.08
CA HIS A 2 40.91 -25.46 -14.36
C HIS A 2 40.11 -24.31 -14.97
N LYS A 3 38.98 -24.65 -15.56
CA LYS A 3 38.05 -23.73 -16.20
C LYS A 3 37.33 -22.97 -15.09
N ARG A 4 37.76 -21.73 -14.84
CA ARG A 4 37.05 -20.79 -13.96
C ARG A 4 35.81 -20.30 -14.71
N TRP A 5 34.63 -20.54 -14.16
CA TRP A 5 33.39 -19.97 -14.63
C TRP A 5 33.25 -18.56 -14.04
N PRO A 6 32.81 -17.55 -14.79
CA PRO A 6 32.60 -16.23 -14.24
C PRO A 6 31.44 -16.28 -13.23
N THR A 7 31.70 -15.82 -12.01
CA THR A 7 30.66 -15.48 -11.04
C THR A 7 29.87 -14.31 -11.62
N PHE A 8 28.65 -14.56 -12.09
CA PHE A 8 27.71 -13.49 -12.40
C PHE A 8 27.19 -12.95 -11.07
N ILE A 9 27.70 -11.79 -10.66
CA ILE A 9 27.04 -10.98 -9.62
C ILE A 9 25.79 -10.43 -10.31
N ALA A 10 24.65 -11.09 -10.13
CA ALA A 10 23.37 -10.47 -10.40
C ALA A 10 23.22 -9.36 -9.34
N LEU A 11 23.41 -8.10 -9.75
CA LEU A 11 23.01 -6.97 -8.93
C LEU A 11 21.49 -7.04 -8.83
N PRO A 12 20.89 -7.12 -7.62
CA PRO A 12 19.45 -7.00 -7.49
C PRO A 12 19.07 -5.63 -8.07
N ILE A 13 18.16 -5.64 -9.05
CA ILE A 13 17.56 -4.41 -9.55
C ILE A 13 16.71 -3.89 -8.40
N MET A 14 17.24 -2.91 -7.67
CA MET A 14 16.50 -2.14 -6.67
C MET A 14 15.50 -1.27 -7.44
N VAL A 15 14.21 -1.50 -7.21
CA VAL A 15 13.13 -0.67 -7.74
C VAL A 15 12.58 0.12 -6.56
N ALA A 16 12.70 1.45 -6.60
CA ALA A 16 12.22 2.34 -5.54
C ALA A 16 10.75 2.72 -5.82
N GLY A 17 9.79 2.02 -5.22
CA GLY A 17 8.37 2.39 -5.36
C GLY A 17 7.96 3.35 -4.26
N VAL A 18 7.42 4.53 -4.60
CA VAL A 18 6.88 5.46 -3.59
C VAL A 18 5.37 5.15 -3.43
N LEU A 19 4.95 4.69 -2.26
CA LEU A 19 3.56 4.33 -1.95
C LEU A 19 2.91 5.36 -1.01
N LEU A 20 2.12 6.31 -1.53
CA LEU A 20 1.25 7.08 -0.64
C LEU A 20 0.00 6.29 -0.26
N LEU A 21 0.00 5.65 0.91
CA LEU A 21 -1.26 5.30 1.54
C LEU A 21 -1.91 6.61 2.05
N ALA A 22 -2.79 7.21 1.26
CA ALA A 22 -3.72 8.25 1.72
C ALA A 22 -5.12 7.67 1.56
N LEU A 23 -5.61 7.01 2.62
CA LEU A 23 -6.88 6.31 2.58
C LEU A 23 -8.04 7.31 2.40
N THR A 24 -8.68 7.29 1.23
CA THR A 24 -9.90 8.06 0.94
C THR A 24 -11.04 7.09 0.67
N VAL A 25 -12.07 7.16 1.48
CA VAL A 25 -13.15 6.18 1.56
C VAL A 25 -14.42 6.75 0.92
N SER A 26 -14.71 6.49 -0.36
CA SER A 26 -15.80 7.21 -1.07
C SER A 26 -17.19 6.95 -0.47
N ALA A 27 -18.02 8.00 -0.35
CA ALA A 27 -19.41 7.93 0.14
C ALA A 27 -20.41 7.73 -1.00
N ALA A 28 -21.47 6.95 -0.75
CA ALA A 28 -22.57 6.73 -1.68
C ALA A 28 -23.26 8.05 -2.08
N ALA A 29 -23.54 8.21 -3.38
CA ALA A 29 -24.38 9.30 -3.88
C ALA A 29 -25.84 9.09 -3.42
N ALA A 30 -26.18 9.61 -2.25
CA ALA A 30 -27.57 9.78 -1.85
C ALA A 30 -28.16 10.95 -2.63
N ASN A 31 -29.07 10.65 -3.56
CA ASN A 31 -30.01 11.61 -4.11
C ASN A 31 -30.95 12.06 -2.98
N ASP A 32 -30.59 13.11 -2.24
CA ASP A 32 -31.56 14.11 -1.77
C ASP A 32 -30.89 15.39 -1.29
N GLN A 33 -31.60 16.49 -1.49
CA GLN A 33 -31.20 17.88 -1.27
C GLN A 33 -30.45 18.12 0.05
N ALA A 34 -29.12 18.26 0.00
CA ALA A 34 -28.30 18.82 1.08
C ALA A 34 -27.45 19.97 0.52
N SER A 35 -27.40 21.07 1.28
CA SER A 35 -26.74 22.34 0.94
C SER A 35 -25.33 22.18 0.35
N PRO A 36 -24.90 23.02 -0.62
CA PRO A 36 -23.54 23.01 -1.13
C PRO A 36 -22.60 23.58 -0.06
N GLY A 37 -22.09 22.72 0.83
CA GLY A 37 -21.30 23.21 1.96
C GLY A 37 -20.88 22.16 2.97
N ALA A 38 -20.38 21.01 2.52
CA ALA A 38 -19.36 20.19 3.18
C ALA A 38 -19.21 18.92 2.36
N ILE A 39 -18.12 18.79 1.61
CA ILE A 39 -17.65 17.47 1.19
C ILE A 39 -17.23 16.82 2.52
N GLN A 40 -17.95 15.82 3.01
CA GLN A 40 -17.52 15.12 4.21
C GLN A 40 -16.16 14.51 3.92
N ALA A 41 -15.12 15.00 4.60
CA ALA A 41 -13.80 14.42 4.51
C ALA A 41 -13.91 12.96 4.95
N LEU A 42 -13.44 12.08 4.09
CA LEU A 42 -13.48 10.64 4.30
C LEU A 42 -12.49 10.30 5.42
N PRO A 43 -12.76 9.29 6.27
CA PRO A 43 -11.81 8.93 7.32
C PRO A 43 -10.47 8.54 6.70
N VAL A 44 -9.41 9.13 7.24
CA VAL A 44 -8.03 8.81 6.90
C VAL A 44 -7.57 7.68 7.83
N VAL A 45 -7.03 6.61 7.27
CA VAL A 45 -6.45 5.50 8.05
C VAL A 45 -4.98 5.77 8.36
N ASP A 46 -4.23 6.23 7.36
CA ASP A 46 -2.84 6.66 7.43
C ASP A 46 -2.62 7.81 6.43
N ASP A 47 -1.89 8.84 6.86
CA ASP A 47 -1.40 9.96 6.02
C ASP A 47 0.13 10.14 6.11
N PHE A 48 0.79 9.48 7.08
CA PHE A 48 2.23 9.52 7.36
C PHE A 48 2.80 10.87 7.79
N GLU A 49 1.97 11.86 8.11
CA GLU A 49 2.45 13.18 8.54
C GLU A 49 3.16 13.13 9.90
N ASP A 50 2.81 12.16 10.74
CA ASP A 50 3.46 11.87 12.02
C ASP A 50 4.54 10.77 11.92
N GLY A 51 4.95 10.40 10.70
CA GLY A 51 5.91 9.33 10.44
C GLY A 51 5.24 7.95 10.30
N LEU A 52 6.06 6.89 10.45
CA LEU A 52 5.58 5.53 10.26
C LEU A 52 4.73 5.10 11.48
N PRO A 53 3.47 4.64 11.28
CA PRO A 53 2.60 4.26 12.38
C PRO A 53 3.19 3.17 13.27
N ALA A 54 2.87 3.23 14.57
CA ALA A 54 3.24 2.16 15.48
C ALA A 54 2.63 0.81 15.07
N GLY A 55 3.42 -0.26 15.16
CA GLY A 55 2.99 -1.60 14.75
C GLY A 55 3.06 -1.88 13.26
N TRP A 56 3.67 -0.97 12.47
CA TRP A 56 4.02 -1.25 11.08
C TRP A 56 5.04 -2.38 10.99
N PHE A 57 4.78 -3.35 10.12
CA PHE A 57 5.59 -4.55 9.95
C PHE A 57 5.98 -4.76 8.49
N GLN A 58 7.05 -5.53 8.27
CA GLN A 58 7.52 -5.96 6.97
C GLN A 58 7.69 -7.48 6.97
N TYR A 59 7.42 -8.11 5.83
CA TYR A 59 7.63 -9.53 5.61
C TYR A 59 8.13 -9.76 4.18
N GLY A 60 8.85 -10.85 3.94
CA GLY A 60 9.32 -11.16 2.60
C GLY A 60 10.10 -12.46 2.51
N ASP A 61 10.29 -12.94 1.29
CA ASP A 61 11.11 -14.10 0.99
C ASP A 61 12.61 -13.78 1.02
N TYR A 62 13.08 -13.31 2.18
CA TYR A 62 14.45 -12.78 2.33
C TYR A 62 15.53 -13.81 1.94
N GLY A 63 15.26 -15.11 2.13
CA GLY A 63 16.16 -16.20 1.73
C GLY A 63 16.33 -16.35 0.22
N SER A 64 15.37 -15.85 -0.57
CA SER A 64 15.38 -15.89 -2.04
C SER A 64 15.97 -14.62 -2.67
N GLY A 65 16.50 -13.69 -1.87
CA GLY A 65 17.09 -12.43 -2.35
C GLY A 65 16.12 -11.26 -2.40
N THR A 66 14.92 -11.41 -1.83
CA THR A 66 13.98 -10.30 -1.63
C THR A 66 14.54 -9.31 -0.61
N ALA A 67 14.31 -8.02 -0.85
CA ALA A 67 14.54 -6.96 0.12
C ALA A 67 13.33 -6.03 0.15
N ILE A 68 13.03 -5.47 1.31
CA ILE A 68 12.06 -4.40 1.48
C ILE A 68 12.56 -3.45 2.57
N ALA A 69 12.32 -2.16 2.40
CA ALA A 69 12.50 -1.14 3.40
C ALA A 69 11.39 -0.10 3.26
N THR A 70 10.98 0.47 4.39
CA THR A 70 9.92 1.48 4.46
C THR A 70 10.48 2.77 5.02
N ASN A 71 10.37 3.86 4.28
CA ASN A 71 10.76 5.20 4.71
C ASN A 71 9.53 6.09 4.71
N VAL A 72 9.53 7.15 5.52
CA VAL A 72 8.57 8.24 5.36
C VAL A 72 9.33 9.44 4.85
N VAL A 73 8.91 9.96 3.70
CA VAL A 73 9.64 11.01 2.97
C VAL A 73 8.70 12.17 2.64
N PRO A 74 9.20 13.42 2.69
CA PRO A 74 8.42 14.58 2.27
C PRO A 74 8.29 14.62 0.74
N THR A 75 7.16 15.10 0.25
CA THR A 75 6.86 15.34 -1.16
C THR A 75 5.77 16.39 -1.30
N ASP A 76 5.83 17.18 -2.36
CA ASP A 76 4.82 18.17 -2.73
C ASP A 76 4.14 17.83 -4.07
N THR A 77 4.37 16.61 -4.56
CA THR A 77 4.00 16.19 -5.92
C THR A 77 2.68 15.41 -5.99
N VAL A 78 2.12 15.05 -4.84
CA VAL A 78 0.85 14.33 -4.77
C VAL A 78 -0.27 15.27 -5.23
N PRO A 79 -1.15 14.86 -6.16
CA PRO A 79 -2.21 15.73 -6.64
C PRO A 79 -3.14 16.19 -5.52
N GLY A 80 -3.17 17.50 -5.27
CA GLY A 80 -4.02 18.12 -4.26
C GLY A 80 -3.45 18.13 -2.84
N SER A 81 -2.21 17.68 -2.62
CA SER A 81 -1.56 17.79 -1.30
C SER A 81 -1.11 19.21 -1.00
N THR A 82 -0.86 19.48 0.28
CA THR A 82 -0.18 20.70 0.73
C THR A 82 1.33 20.60 0.53
N ALA A 83 2.03 21.72 0.70
CA ALA A 83 3.48 21.70 0.88
C ALA A 83 3.84 20.89 2.14
N ASP A 84 5.01 20.27 2.13
CA ASP A 84 5.55 19.42 3.20
C ASP A 84 4.69 18.18 3.54
N ASN A 85 3.89 17.68 2.59
CA ASN A 85 3.17 16.41 2.74
C ASN A 85 4.15 15.23 2.84
N HIS A 86 3.82 14.21 3.61
CA HIS A 86 4.63 13.01 3.77
C HIS A 86 3.98 11.80 3.09
N VAL A 87 4.80 10.86 2.65
CA VAL A 87 4.36 9.62 2.03
C VAL A 87 5.20 8.46 2.52
N LEU A 88 4.64 7.26 2.49
CA LEU A 88 5.41 6.03 2.64
C LEU A 88 6.17 5.74 1.35
N GLU A 89 7.46 5.55 1.45
CA GLU A 89 8.30 5.03 0.37
C GLU A 89 8.61 3.57 0.67
N ILE A 90 8.50 2.71 -0.34
CA ILE A 90 8.82 1.29 -0.27
C ILE A 90 9.95 1.00 -1.26
N ASP A 91 11.16 0.93 -0.73
CA ASP A 91 12.29 0.37 -1.46
C ASP A 91 12.17 -1.14 -1.48
N TYR A 92 12.25 -1.77 -2.65
CA TYR A 92 12.20 -3.23 -2.72
C TYR A 92 13.09 -3.84 -3.80
N THR A 93 13.46 -5.09 -3.55
CA THR A 93 13.93 -6.05 -4.55
C THR A 93 12.92 -7.19 -4.58
N SER A 94 12.33 -7.44 -5.73
CA SER A 94 11.39 -8.56 -5.89
C SER A 94 12.14 -9.83 -6.28
N ALA A 95 11.96 -10.88 -5.48
CA ALA A 95 12.42 -12.24 -5.74
C ALA A 95 11.48 -13.24 -5.04
N GLY A 96 11.65 -14.54 -5.31
CA GLY A 96 10.84 -15.58 -4.65
C GLY A 96 9.34 -15.31 -4.76
N TRP A 97 8.63 -15.38 -3.62
CA TRP A 97 7.21 -14.99 -3.54
C TRP A 97 6.98 -13.49 -3.24
N GLY A 98 8.03 -12.68 -3.14
CA GLY A 98 7.97 -11.23 -2.95
C GLY A 98 8.09 -10.77 -1.49
N ALA A 99 7.67 -9.53 -1.25
CA ALA A 99 7.65 -8.86 0.05
C ALA A 99 6.32 -8.12 0.25
N GLY A 100 6.04 -7.72 1.48
CA GLY A 100 4.95 -6.83 1.80
C GLY A 100 5.15 -6.12 3.12
N THR A 101 4.31 -5.13 3.37
CA THR A 101 4.36 -4.30 4.56
C THR A 101 2.97 -3.78 4.89
N GLY A 102 2.73 -3.44 6.16
CA GLY A 102 1.43 -2.93 6.60
C GLY A 102 1.34 -2.87 8.12
N ARG A 103 0.15 -2.65 8.65
CA ARG A 103 -0.15 -2.63 10.08
C ARG A 103 -1.45 -3.36 10.37
N ASN A 104 -1.56 -3.87 11.59
CA ASN A 104 -2.85 -4.33 12.11
C ASN A 104 -3.65 -3.12 12.59
N LEU A 105 -4.91 -3.03 12.18
CA LEU A 105 -5.86 -2.05 12.70
C LEU A 105 -6.59 -2.65 13.89
N GLY A 106 -7.18 -1.80 14.73
CA GLY A 106 -7.85 -2.21 15.98
C GLY A 106 -9.18 -2.95 15.80
N GLY A 107 -9.52 -3.36 14.57
CA GLY A 107 -10.85 -3.79 14.18
C GLY A 107 -11.78 -2.58 14.05
N GLU A 108 -12.14 -2.23 12.83
CA GLU A 108 -13.00 -1.09 12.51
C GLU A 108 -14.23 -1.55 11.73
N ASP A 109 -15.34 -0.86 11.91
CA ASP A 109 -16.55 -1.07 11.11
C ASP A 109 -16.54 -0.09 9.93
N TRP A 110 -16.32 -0.63 8.73
CA TRP A 110 -16.31 0.13 7.48
C TRP A 110 -17.57 -0.11 6.63
N SER A 111 -18.62 -0.71 7.19
CA SER A 111 -19.85 -1.05 6.47
C SER A 111 -20.63 0.16 5.93
N SER A 112 -20.38 1.36 6.45
CA SER A 112 -20.99 2.61 5.97
C SER A 112 -20.35 3.15 4.68
N TYR A 113 -19.34 2.47 4.15
CA TYR A 113 -18.54 2.93 3.02
C TYR A 113 -18.62 1.95 1.85
N ASP A 114 -18.25 2.39 0.65
CA ASP A 114 -18.32 1.58 -0.56
C ASP A 114 -16.96 0.95 -0.97
N GLY A 115 -15.86 1.38 -0.33
CA GLY A 115 -14.52 0.99 -0.72
C GLY A 115 -13.41 1.70 0.05
N MET A 116 -12.17 1.39 -0.32
CA MET A 116 -10.97 2.10 0.12
C MET A 116 -10.23 2.68 -1.09
N ALA A 117 -9.51 3.78 -0.93
CA ALA A 117 -8.69 4.32 -2.01
C ALA A 117 -7.39 4.92 -1.50
N PHE A 118 -6.35 5.01 -2.33
CA PHE A 118 -5.05 5.61 -1.97
C PHE A 118 -4.33 6.16 -3.21
N TRP A 119 -3.28 6.95 -2.99
CA TRP A 119 -2.46 7.50 -4.07
C TRP A 119 -1.21 6.64 -4.30
N PHE A 120 -1.03 6.11 -5.49
CA PHE A 120 0.14 5.31 -5.82
C PHE A 120 1.04 6.06 -6.80
N GLN A 121 2.32 6.22 -6.49
CA GLN A 121 3.31 6.68 -7.46
C GLN A 121 4.04 5.48 -8.04
N GLY A 122 3.69 5.14 -9.26
CA GLY A 122 4.34 4.04 -9.97
C GLY A 122 5.67 4.44 -10.60
N LEU A 123 6.41 3.44 -11.03
CA LEU A 123 7.64 3.59 -11.81
C LEU A 123 7.48 3.08 -13.25
N ASP A 124 6.27 2.68 -13.65
CA ASP A 124 6.03 1.96 -14.92
C ASP A 124 6.90 0.69 -15.03
N SER A 125 7.04 -0.02 -13.91
CA SER A 125 7.92 -1.19 -13.81
C SER A 125 7.33 -2.47 -14.41
N GLY A 126 6.01 -2.51 -14.65
CA GLY A 126 5.27 -3.71 -15.01
C GLY A 126 5.08 -4.71 -13.86
N ALA A 127 5.53 -4.38 -12.65
CA ALA A 127 5.34 -5.23 -11.47
C ALA A 127 3.85 -5.29 -11.07
N THR A 128 3.42 -6.44 -10.56
CA THR A 128 2.09 -6.59 -9.95
C THR A 128 2.18 -6.32 -8.45
N PHE A 129 1.33 -5.42 -7.97
CA PHE A 129 1.15 -5.11 -6.57
C PHE A 129 -0.16 -5.70 -6.07
N ARG A 130 -0.21 -6.01 -4.78
CA ARG A 130 -1.38 -6.58 -4.11
C ARG A 130 -1.68 -5.81 -2.84
N VAL A 131 -2.91 -5.32 -2.72
CA VAL A 131 -3.46 -4.80 -1.46
C VAL A 131 -4.18 -5.93 -0.78
N VAL A 132 -3.86 -6.18 0.50
CA VAL A 132 -4.50 -7.23 1.30
C VAL A 132 -5.26 -6.59 2.44
N LEU A 133 -6.57 -6.80 2.47
CA LEU A 133 -7.41 -6.50 3.63
C LEU A 133 -7.64 -7.79 4.39
N SER A 134 -7.41 -7.76 5.70
CA SER A 134 -7.66 -8.90 6.57
C SER A 134 -8.67 -8.51 7.64
N ASP A 135 -9.64 -9.37 7.89
CA ASP A 135 -10.66 -9.16 8.93
C ASP A 135 -10.87 -10.43 9.77
N ASN A 136 -11.73 -10.30 10.78
CA ASN A 136 -12.16 -11.41 11.63
C ASN A 136 -11.02 -12.22 12.28
N LEU A 137 -9.87 -11.59 12.55
CA LEU A 137 -8.80 -12.21 13.33
C LEU A 137 -9.36 -12.57 14.72
N ASN A 138 -9.31 -13.85 15.09
CA ASN A 138 -9.71 -14.29 16.42
C ASN A 138 -8.51 -14.18 17.38
N PRO A 139 -8.49 -13.20 18.30
CA PRO A 139 -7.35 -12.99 19.19
C PRO A 139 -7.19 -14.10 20.23
N ASN A 140 -8.18 -14.99 20.37
CA ASN A 140 -8.17 -16.09 21.35
C ASN A 140 -7.67 -17.41 20.76
N LEU A 141 -7.42 -17.46 19.44
CA LEU A 141 -6.90 -18.67 18.79
C LEU A 141 -5.44 -18.44 18.36
N PRO A 142 -4.59 -19.47 18.44
CA PRO A 142 -3.23 -19.35 17.97
C PRO A 142 -3.18 -19.29 16.45
N GLY A 143 -2.19 -18.57 15.94
CA GLY A 143 -1.94 -18.47 14.51
C GLY A 143 -2.81 -17.43 13.82
N ASP A 144 -2.81 -17.53 12.50
CA ASP A 144 -3.45 -16.59 11.62
C ASP A 144 -4.84 -17.10 11.24
N THR A 145 -5.84 -16.53 11.89
CA THR A 145 -7.25 -16.90 11.73
C THR A 145 -8.02 -15.88 10.90
N ALA A 146 -7.34 -14.83 10.42
CA ALA A 146 -7.98 -13.77 9.66
C ALA A 146 -8.40 -14.29 8.28
N GLU A 147 -9.59 -13.88 7.84
CA GLU A 147 -9.95 -13.97 6.43
C GLU A 147 -9.17 -12.92 5.64
N ARG A 148 -8.86 -13.22 4.38
CA ARG A 148 -8.04 -12.37 3.52
C ARG A 148 -8.73 -12.09 2.20
N PHE A 149 -8.89 -10.80 1.96
CA PHE A 149 -9.33 -10.25 0.70
C PHE A 149 -8.18 -9.54 0.03
N ALA A 150 -8.15 -9.58 -1.30
CA ALA A 150 -7.05 -8.94 -1.99
C ALA A 150 -7.40 -8.42 -3.36
N TYR A 151 -6.87 -7.25 -3.65
CA TYR A 151 -6.96 -6.60 -4.94
C TYR A 151 -5.56 -6.49 -5.55
N GLU A 152 -5.43 -6.89 -6.81
CA GLU A 152 -4.18 -6.81 -7.56
C GLU A 152 -4.25 -5.72 -8.62
N PHE A 153 -3.13 -5.01 -8.81
CA PHE A 153 -2.99 -4.02 -9.86
C PHE A 153 -1.57 -4.00 -10.40
N VAL A 154 -1.39 -3.59 -11.66
CA VAL A 154 -0.09 -3.51 -12.31
C VAL A 154 0.47 -2.10 -12.21
N ASP A 155 1.76 -1.95 -11.98
CA ASP A 155 2.49 -0.68 -12.14
C ASP A 155 2.76 -0.39 -13.61
N ASP A 156 1.90 0.44 -14.21
CA ASP A 156 1.85 0.79 -15.64
C ASP A 156 1.92 2.31 -15.89
N SER A 157 2.38 3.06 -14.88
CA SER A 157 2.46 4.52 -14.92
C SER A 157 3.62 5.00 -14.08
N SER A 158 4.35 6.01 -14.55
CA SER A 158 5.49 6.62 -13.84
C SER A 158 5.11 7.84 -12.97
N GLY A 159 3.82 8.01 -12.66
CA GLY A 159 3.29 9.13 -11.89
C GLY A 159 2.23 8.73 -10.87
N TRP A 160 1.75 9.72 -10.13
CA TRP A 160 0.67 9.56 -9.15
C TRP A 160 -0.65 9.14 -9.82
N ARG A 161 -1.26 8.09 -9.30
CA ARG A 161 -2.61 7.64 -9.65
C ARG A 161 -3.43 7.38 -8.39
N HIS A 162 -4.69 7.77 -8.43
CA HIS A 162 -5.63 7.45 -7.36
C HIS A 162 -6.22 6.07 -7.63
N ILE A 163 -5.91 5.11 -6.76
CA ILE A 163 -6.41 3.75 -6.81
C ILE A 163 -7.62 3.67 -5.89
N ASN A 164 -8.80 3.39 -6.44
CA ASN A 164 -10.03 3.17 -5.69
C ASN A 164 -10.46 1.70 -5.81
N ILE A 165 -10.65 1.04 -4.66
CA ILE A 165 -10.97 -0.38 -4.52
C ILE A 165 -12.35 -0.48 -3.85
N PRO A 166 -13.43 -0.72 -4.62
CA PRO A 166 -14.74 -0.97 -4.03
C PRO A 166 -14.75 -2.32 -3.30
N TRP A 167 -15.58 -2.48 -2.28
CA TRP A 167 -15.69 -3.75 -1.55
C TRP A 167 -16.06 -4.94 -2.44
N GLY A 168 -16.82 -4.70 -3.52
CA GLY A 168 -17.16 -5.74 -4.49
C GLY A 168 -15.99 -6.21 -5.37
N ALA A 169 -14.81 -5.58 -5.28
CA ALA A 169 -13.60 -5.98 -5.99
C ALA A 169 -12.60 -6.74 -5.10
N LEU A 170 -12.91 -6.90 -3.81
CA LEU A 170 -12.09 -7.58 -2.80
C LEU A 170 -12.49 -9.03 -2.59
#